data_AF-A0A382VNT1-F1
#
_entry.id   AF-A0A382VNT1-F1
#
_cell.length_a   1.000
_cell.length_b   1.000
_cell.length_c   1.000
_cell.angle_alpha   90.00
_cell.angle_beta   90.00
_cell.angle_gamma   90.00
#
_symmetry.space_group_name_H-M   'P 1'
#
loop_
_entity.id
_entity.type
_entity.pdbx_description
1 polymer ?
#
loop_
_entity_poly.entity_id
_entity_poly.type
_entity_poly.pdbx_seq_one_letter_code
_entity_poly.pdbx_strand_id
1 'polypeptide(L)'
;MVEEFNGVIFLAIYVIILVGIAFYCFQTIFMTRNFLQKYGIDQSGAFMTRFSGTFMLPFVIVMIYMLFDGISGHWMIFAYGFLQSITALIIGYWTVEMSDFRTTNGEKMSKEGYLAPLCFAIVWTVLIYGVADRIYA
;
A
#
# COMPACT_ATOMS: atom_id res chain seq x y z
N MET A 1 -4.90 19.10 -13.03
CA MET A 1 -4.17 18.08 -12.24
C MET A 1 -3.10 18.66 -11.33
N VAL A 2 -2.05 19.34 -11.82
CA VAL A 2 -0.99 19.86 -10.93
C VAL A 2 -1.56 20.79 -9.84
N GLU A 3 -2.44 21.72 -10.21
CA GLU A 3 -3.12 22.61 -9.25
C GLU A 3 -4.03 21.85 -8.29
N GLU A 4 -4.67 20.78 -8.77
CA GLU A 4 -5.56 19.91 -7.98
C GLU A 4 -4.86 19.19 -6.84
N PHE A 5 -3.56 18.98 -7.01
CA PHE A 5 -2.68 18.41 -5.99
C PHE A 5 -1.91 19.47 -5.22
N ASN A 6 -2.26 20.76 -5.30
CA ASN A 6 -1.49 21.83 -4.64
C ASN A 6 -0.01 21.87 -5.10
N GLY A 7 0.23 21.54 -6.38
CA GLY A 7 1.54 21.61 -7.02
C GLY A 7 2.15 20.26 -7.40
N VAL A 8 3.28 20.32 -8.11
CA VAL A 8 3.94 19.14 -8.70
C VAL A 8 4.50 18.18 -7.65
N ILE A 9 4.88 18.68 -6.48
CA ILE A 9 5.48 17.88 -5.41
C ILE A 9 4.49 16.84 -4.88
N PHE A 10 3.28 17.26 -4.53
CA PHE A 10 2.27 16.35 -4.00
C PHE A 10 1.66 15.46 -5.07
N LEU A 11 1.56 15.92 -6.32
CA LEU A 11 1.22 15.05 -7.45
C LEU A 11 2.27 13.93 -7.61
N ALA A 12 3.56 14.27 -7.54
CA ALA A 12 4.63 13.27 -7.62
C ALA A 12 4.55 12.28 -6.45
N ILE A 13 4.31 12.75 -5.23
CA ILE A 13 4.11 11.90 -4.04
C ILE A 13 2.93 10.94 -4.27
N TYR A 14 1.79 11.44 -4.73
CA TYR A 14 0.63 10.62 -5.04
C TYR A 14 0.95 9.53 -6.06
N VAL A 15 1.65 9.88 -7.14
CA VAL A 15 2.07 8.92 -8.17
C VAL A 15 3.04 7.87 -7.61
N ILE A 16 3.98 8.26 -6.73
CA ILE A 16 4.89 7.31 -6.07
C ILE A 16 4.11 6.31 -5.20
N ILE A 17 3.14 6.78 -4.42
CA ILE A 17 2.27 5.91 -3.63
C ILE A 17 1.50 4.96 -4.55
N LEU A 18 0.87 5.48 -5.60
CA LEU A 18 0.12 4.69 -6.58
C LEU A 18 0.99 3.59 -7.19
N VAL A 19 2.19 3.94 -7.67
CA VAL A 19 3.12 2.97 -8.26
C VAL A 19 3.53 1.91 -7.25
N GLY A 20 3.81 2.31 -6.00
CA GLY A 20 4.14 1.37 -4.93
C GLY A 20 3.02 0.35 -4.66
N ILE A 21 1.78 0.82 -4.52
CA ILE A 21 0.62 -0.06 -4.30
C ILE A 21 0.36 -0.93 -5.52
N ALA A 22 0.39 -0.34 -6.72
CA ALA A 22 0.20 -1.05 -7.98
C ALA A 22 1.24 -2.15 -8.18
N PHE A 23 2.49 -1.91 -7.78
CA PHE A 23 3.56 -2.91 -7.83
C PHE A 23 3.25 -4.13 -6.95
N TYR A 24 2.88 -3.93 -5.67
CA TYR A 24 2.48 -5.04 -4.79
C TYR A 24 1.21 -5.75 -5.27
N CYS A 25 0.22 -5.00 -5.78
CA CYS A 25 -0.98 -5.55 -6.38
C CYS A 25 -0.65 -6.44 -7.60
N PHE A 26 0.20 -5.96 -8.50
CA PHE A 26 0.63 -6.71 -9.67
C PHE A 26 1.41 -7.98 -9.28
N GLN A 27 2.28 -7.89 -8.29
CA GLN A 27 3.01 -9.05 -7.79
C GLN A 27 2.10 -10.12 -7.18
N THR A 28 1.10 -9.71 -6.40
CA THR A 28 0.19 -10.64 -5.72
C THR A 28 -0.76 -11.33 -6.72
N ILE A 29 -1.25 -10.62 -7.74
CA ILE A 29 -2.22 -11.15 -8.71
C ILE A 29 -1.54 -11.89 -9.88
N PHE A 30 -0.58 -11.24 -10.55
CA PHE A 30 -0.03 -11.70 -11.83
C PHE A 30 1.34 -12.37 -11.69
N MET A 31 2.16 -11.94 -10.73
CA MET A 31 3.46 -12.57 -10.43
C MET A 31 3.45 -13.37 -9.13
N THR A 32 2.30 -14.00 -8.79
CA THR A 32 2.09 -14.67 -7.50
C THR A 32 3.22 -15.65 -7.17
N ARG A 33 3.70 -16.43 -8.14
CA ARG A 33 4.81 -17.38 -7.93
C ARG A 33 6.09 -16.69 -7.42
N ASN A 34 6.47 -15.56 -8.03
CA ASN A 34 7.67 -14.82 -7.63
C ASN A 34 7.47 -14.19 -6.25
N PHE A 35 6.26 -13.70 -5.95
CA PHE A 35 5.92 -13.18 -4.63
C PHE A 35 6.04 -14.27 -3.56
N LEU A 36 5.44 -15.45 -3.78
CA LEU A 36 5.52 -16.58 -2.86
C LEU A 36 6.98 -16.98 -2.59
N GLN A 37 7.79 -17.10 -3.65
CA GLN A 37 9.22 -17.42 -3.51
C GLN A 37 10.00 -16.38 -2.71
N LYS A 38 9.76 -15.08 -2.96
CA LYS A 38 10.41 -13.97 -2.23
C LYS A 38 10.18 -14.06 -0.72
N TYR A 39 8.98 -14.49 -0.29
CA TYR A 39 8.61 -14.58 1.11
C TYR A 39 8.63 -16.00 1.68
N GLY A 40 9.15 -16.99 0.93
CA GLY A 40 9.22 -18.38 1.38
C GLY A 40 7.86 -19.06 1.59
N ILE A 41 6.79 -18.56 0.98
CA ILE A 41 5.43 -19.07 1.13
C ILE A 41 5.26 -20.30 0.23
N ASP A 42 4.67 -21.37 0.76
CA ASP A 42 4.32 -22.55 -0.03
C ASP A 42 3.29 -22.22 -1.13
N GLN A 43 3.30 -23.00 -2.22
CA GLN A 43 2.37 -22.83 -3.33
C GLN A 43 0.89 -22.86 -2.93
N SER A 44 0.52 -23.59 -1.87
CA SER A 44 -0.83 -23.60 -1.31
C SER A 44 -1.29 -22.21 -0.83
N GLY A 45 -0.35 -21.31 -0.51
CA GLY A 45 -0.63 -19.91 -0.17
C GLY A 45 -1.10 -19.05 -1.35
N ALA A 46 -0.99 -19.53 -2.60
CA ALA A 46 -1.32 -18.76 -3.79
C ALA A 46 -2.74 -18.18 -3.78
N PHE A 47 -3.72 -18.93 -3.25
CA PHE A 47 -5.09 -18.46 -3.14
C PHE A 47 -5.18 -17.23 -2.24
N MET A 48 -4.62 -17.30 -1.02
CA MET A 48 -4.64 -16.20 -0.06
C MET A 48 -3.83 -14.99 -0.53
N THR A 49 -2.71 -15.21 -1.24
CA THR A 49 -1.93 -14.12 -1.85
C THR A 49 -2.70 -13.42 -2.95
N ARG A 50 -3.43 -14.13 -3.81
CA ARG A 50 -4.26 -13.47 -4.84
C ARG A 50 -5.46 -12.77 -4.22
N PHE A 51 -6.05 -13.37 -3.19
CA PHE A 51 -7.14 -12.78 -2.44
C PHE A 51 -6.74 -11.43 -1.82
N SER A 52 -5.55 -11.31 -1.23
CA SER A 52 -5.06 -9.99 -0.75
C SER A 52 -4.97 -8.96 -1.88
N GLY A 53 -4.50 -9.39 -3.06
CA GLY A 53 -4.49 -8.56 -4.27
C GLY A 53 -5.86 -8.03 -4.68
N THR A 54 -6.96 -8.76 -4.43
CA THR A 54 -8.32 -8.30 -4.74
C THR A 54 -8.79 -7.10 -3.91
N PHE A 55 -8.18 -6.84 -2.75
CA PHE A 55 -8.44 -5.60 -1.99
C PHE A 55 -7.60 -4.42 -2.50
N MET A 56 -6.40 -4.69 -3.03
CA MET A 56 -5.51 -3.67 -3.57
C MET A 56 -5.95 -3.19 -4.95
N LEU A 57 -6.48 -4.07 -5.80
CA LEU A 57 -6.84 -3.74 -7.18
C LEU A 57 -7.91 -2.63 -7.28
N PRO A 58 -9.05 -2.68 -6.54
CA PRO A 58 -10.02 -1.59 -6.54
C PRO A 58 -9.39 -0.27 -6.08
N PHE A 59 -8.50 -0.31 -5.09
CA PHE A 59 -7.82 0.88 -4.60
C PHE A 59 -6.93 1.52 -5.67
N VAL A 60 -6.15 0.70 -6.40
CA VAL A 60 -5.36 1.16 -7.55
C VAL A 60 -6.24 1.75 -8.65
N ILE A 61 -7.36 1.10 -8.99
CA ILE A 61 -8.30 1.59 -10.01
C ILE A 61 -8.86 2.97 -9.62
N VAL A 62 -9.31 3.13 -8.38
CA VAL A 62 -9.84 4.41 -7.89
C VAL A 62 -8.75 5.49 -7.89
N MET A 63 -7.52 5.15 -7.49
CA MET A 63 -6.43 6.11 -7.53
C MET A 63 -6.06 6.54 -8.97
N ILE A 64 -6.12 5.61 -9.93
CA ILE A 64 -5.93 5.96 -11.35
C ILE A 64 -7.07 6.87 -11.83
N TYR A 65 -8.32 6.57 -11.47
CA TYR A 65 -9.47 7.41 -11.81
C TYR A 65 -9.31 8.86 -11.31
N MET A 66 -8.83 9.03 -10.07
CA MET A 66 -8.61 10.36 -9.47
C MET A 66 -7.51 11.18 -10.18
N LEU A 67 -6.62 10.55 -10.97
CA LEU A 67 -5.68 11.29 -11.83
C LEU A 67 -6.36 11.98 -13.02
N PHE A 68 -7.58 11.56 -13.37
CA PHE A 68 -8.37 12.15 -14.44
C PHE A 68 -9.49 13.06 -13.90
N ASP A 69 -10.12 12.68 -12.79
CA ASP A 69 -11.24 13.41 -12.19
C ASP A 69 -10.79 14.54 -11.25
N GLY A 70 -9.70 14.34 -10.53
CA GLY A 70 -9.28 15.19 -9.43
C GLY A 70 -9.41 14.50 -8.07
N ILE A 71 -8.90 15.16 -7.03
CA ILE A 71 -8.89 14.62 -5.66
C ILE A 71 -9.85 15.35 -4.71
N SER A 72 -10.53 16.39 -5.21
CA SER A 72 -11.45 17.19 -4.40
C SER A 72 -12.56 16.31 -3.81
N GLY A 73 -12.83 16.45 -2.52
CA GLY A 73 -13.86 15.66 -1.81
C GLY A 73 -13.55 14.17 -1.61
N HIS A 74 -12.42 13.64 -2.10
CA HIS A 74 -12.08 12.21 -2.07
C HIS A 74 -11.31 11.77 -0.81
N TRP A 75 -11.45 12.48 0.32
CA TRP A 75 -10.67 12.23 1.55
C TRP A 75 -10.68 10.76 2.02
N MET A 76 -11.77 10.02 1.79
CA MET A 76 -11.90 8.63 2.23
C MET A 76 -10.84 7.71 1.63
N ILE A 77 -10.40 7.93 0.38
CA ILE A 77 -9.34 7.14 -0.27
C ILE A 77 -8.00 7.37 0.41
N PHE A 78 -7.71 8.63 0.76
CA PHE A 78 -6.48 8.99 1.47
C PHE A 78 -6.48 8.44 2.90
N ALA A 79 -7.59 8.60 3.62
CA ALA A 79 -7.77 8.05 4.97
C ALA A 79 -7.64 6.53 4.96
N TYR A 80 -8.26 5.84 3.99
CA TYR A 80 -8.13 4.40 3.82
C TYR A 80 -6.68 3.98 3.59
N GLY A 81 -5.96 4.61 2.66
CA GLY A 81 -4.55 4.30 2.39
C GLY A 81 -3.65 4.50 3.61
N PHE A 82 -3.86 5.59 4.35
CA PHE A 82 -3.15 5.86 5.59
C PHE A 82 -3.46 4.81 6.67
N LEU A 83 -4.74 4.53 6.94
CA LEU A 83 -5.15 3.55 7.95
C LEU A 83 -4.70 2.13 7.59
N GLN A 84 -4.77 1.76 6.31
CA GLN A 84 -4.25 0.48 5.82
C GLN A 84 -2.74 0.39 6.07
N SER A 85 -1.98 1.47 5.85
CA SER A 85 -0.54 1.51 6.11
C SER A 85 -0.20 1.39 7.60
N ILE A 86 -0.95 2.08 8.47
CA ILE A 86 -0.76 2.00 9.94
C ILE A 86 -1.12 0.62 10.48
N THR A 87 -2.24 0.05 10.03
CA THR A 87 -2.65 -1.29 10.46
C THR A 87 -1.67 -2.35 9.95
N ALA A 88 -1.21 -2.27 8.70
CA ALA A 88 -0.18 -3.16 8.17
C ALA A 88 1.16 -3.01 8.92
N LEU A 89 1.54 -1.80 9.34
CA LEU A 89 2.72 -1.57 10.18
C LEU A 89 2.60 -2.30 11.52
N ILE A 90 1.50 -2.09 12.24
CA ILE A 90 1.30 -2.66 13.58
C ILE A 90 1.22 -4.19 13.51
N ILE A 91 0.37 -4.73 12.63
CA ILE A 91 0.18 -6.17 12.49
C ILE A 91 1.44 -6.83 11.93
N GLY A 92 2.09 -6.22 10.94
CA GLY A 92 3.35 -6.72 10.37
C GLY A 92 4.48 -6.76 11.39
N TYR A 93 4.60 -5.73 12.24
CA TYR A 93 5.58 -5.71 13.33
C TYR A 93 5.29 -6.83 14.33
N TRP A 94 4.03 -6.97 14.75
CA TRP A 94 3.62 -8.05 15.63
C TRP A 94 3.94 -9.43 15.03
N THR A 95 3.63 -9.65 13.75
CA THR A 95 3.92 -10.90 13.05
C THR A 95 5.42 -11.21 13.02
N VAL A 96 6.25 -10.25 12.58
CA VAL A 96 7.68 -10.47 12.32
C VAL A 96 8.52 -10.49 13.61
N GLU A 97 8.13 -9.75 14.65
CA GLU A 97 8.96 -9.59 15.86
C GLU A 97 8.43 -10.38 17.06
N MET A 98 7.11 -10.57 17.18
CA MET A 98 6.49 -11.00 18.43
C MET A 98 5.65 -12.28 18.33
N SER A 99 5.18 -12.65 17.15
CA SER A 99 4.27 -13.80 16.97
C SER A 99 5.00 -15.13 16.74
N ASP A 100 4.28 -16.23 16.90
CA ASP A 100 4.76 -17.58 16.56
C ASP A 100 4.98 -17.78 15.04
N PHE A 101 4.47 -16.88 14.21
CA PHE A 101 4.64 -16.91 12.74
C PHE A 101 5.89 -16.19 12.26
N ARG A 102 6.75 -15.69 13.16
CA ARG A 102 7.92 -14.87 12.83
C ARG A 102 9.03 -15.55 12.01
N THR A 103 8.92 -16.86 11.76
CA THR A 103 9.90 -17.63 10.97
C THR A 103 9.23 -18.40 9.85
N THR A 104 9.91 -18.48 8.71
CA THR A 104 9.52 -19.30 7.55
C THR A 104 10.72 -20.15 7.16
N ASN A 105 10.55 -21.48 7.09
CA ASN A 105 11.63 -22.43 6.82
C ASN A 105 12.84 -22.31 7.78
N GLY A 106 12.60 -21.93 9.04
CA GLY A 106 13.65 -21.74 10.04
C GLY A 106 14.37 -20.38 9.98
N GLU A 107 14.07 -19.56 8.97
CA GLU A 107 14.62 -18.21 8.83
C GLU A 107 13.63 -17.14 9.30
N LYS A 108 14.12 -16.04 9.87
CA LYS A 108 13.26 -14.93 10.30
C LYS A 108 12.61 -14.25 9.08
N MET A 109 11.33 -13.94 9.19
CA MET A 109 10.60 -13.19 8.15
C MET A 109 11.25 -11.83 7.87
N SER A 110 11.10 -11.38 6.62
CA SER A 110 11.63 -10.08 6.17
C SER A 110 10.99 -8.92 6.95
N LYS A 111 11.85 -7.98 7.40
CA LYS A 111 11.42 -6.70 8.01
C LYS A 111 10.62 -5.82 7.05
N GLU A 112 10.65 -6.11 5.75
CA GLU A 112 9.80 -5.45 4.75
C GLU A 112 8.32 -5.46 5.16
N GLY A 113 7.87 -6.52 5.84
CA GLY A 113 6.49 -6.67 6.32
C GLY A 113 5.99 -5.54 7.23
N TYR A 114 6.88 -4.74 7.83
CA TYR A 114 6.50 -3.56 8.61
C TYR A 114 7.26 -2.29 8.19
N LEU A 115 8.47 -2.39 7.62
CA LEU A 115 9.20 -1.22 7.12
C LEU A 115 8.54 -0.59 5.88
N ALA A 116 8.04 -1.40 4.94
CA ALA A 116 7.34 -0.82 3.78
C ALA A 116 6.04 -0.10 4.20
N PRO A 117 5.17 -0.69 5.04
CA PRO A 117 4.02 0.03 5.61
C PRO A 117 4.38 1.32 6.37
N LEU A 118 5.49 1.34 7.12
CA LEU A 118 5.97 2.56 7.78
C LEU A 118 6.29 3.67 6.76
N CYS A 119 7.01 3.33 5.69
CA CYS A 119 7.31 4.29 4.61
C CYS A 119 6.02 4.82 3.98
N PHE A 120 5.06 3.94 3.65
CA PHE A 120 3.76 4.37 3.13
C PHE A 120 3.01 5.27 4.10
N ALA A 121 2.97 4.94 5.39
CA ALA A 121 2.29 5.76 6.40
C ALA A 121 2.87 7.18 6.47
N ILE A 122 4.21 7.32 6.43
CA ILE A 122 4.88 8.62 6.43
C ILE A 122 4.53 9.39 5.15
N VAL A 123 4.59 8.75 3.99
CA VAL A 123 4.35 9.41 2.70
C VAL A 123 2.88 9.80 2.56
N TRP A 124 1.94 8.97 3.01
CA TRP A 124 0.52 9.31 3.13
C TRP A 124 0.29 10.51 4.04
N THR A 125 0.98 10.56 5.19
CA THR A 125 0.88 11.68 6.12
C THR A 125 1.27 12.98 5.43
N VAL A 126 2.46 13.01 4.80
CA VAL A 126 2.94 14.19 4.06
C VAL A 126 1.95 14.61 2.97
N LEU A 127 1.42 13.65 2.21
CA LEU A 127 0.46 13.91 1.15
C LEU A 127 -0.84 14.51 1.71
N ILE A 128 -1.46 13.86 2.70
CA ILE A 128 -2.73 14.30 3.30
C ILE A 128 -2.62 15.73 3.81
N TYR A 129 -1.55 16.07 4.55
CA TYR A 129 -1.35 17.44 5.01
C TYR A 129 -1.10 18.42 3.86
N GLY A 130 -0.43 17.98 2.79
CA GLY A 130 -0.14 18.79 1.62
C GLY A 130 -1.34 19.16 0.75
N VAL A 131 -2.37 18.31 0.73
CA VAL A 131 -3.58 18.48 -0.10
C VAL A 131 -4.87 18.56 0.73
N ALA A 132 -4.77 18.85 2.02
CA ALA A 132 -5.90 18.84 2.95
C ALA A 132 -7.05 19.77 2.50
N ASP A 133 -6.71 20.97 2.04
CA ASP A 133 -7.66 21.95 1.49
C ASP A 133 -8.43 21.44 0.27
N ARG A 134 -7.88 20.45 -0.45
CA ARG A 134 -8.50 19.83 -1.62
C ARG A 134 -9.37 18.65 -1.24
N ILE A 135 -8.80 17.69 -0.52
CA ILE A 135 -9.49 16.41 -0.27
C ILE A 135 -10.69 16.56 0.68
N TYR A 136 -10.71 17.59 1.53
CA TYR A 136 -11.80 17.91 2.47
C TYR A 136 -12.76 19.01 1.98
N ALA A 137 -12.59 19.50 0.76
CA ALA A 137 -13.49 20.49 0.14
C ALA A 137 -14.86 19.89 -0.21
#